data_AF-A0A378FWZ5-F1
#
_entry.id   AF-A0A378FWZ5-F1
#
_cell.length_a   1.000
_cell.length_b   1.000
_cell.length_c   1.000
_cell.angle_alpha   90.00
_cell.angle_beta   90.00
_cell.angle_gamma   90.00
#
_symmetry.space_group_name_H-M   'P 1'
#
loop_
_entity.id
_entity.type
_entity.pdbx_description
1 polymer ?
#
loop_
_entity_poly.entity_id
_entity_poly.type
_entity_poly.pdbx_seq_one_letter_code
_entity_poly.pdbx_strand_id
1 'polypeptide(L)' 'MAVRLLRRPQSGSFIISQFAGAFCAAALVYGLYYNLFLDYETTHHMIRGSVESLDLAGIFSTYPNPHINFVQAFAVEM' A
#
# COMPACT_ATOMS: atom_id res chain seq x y z
N MET A 1 -29.13 -22.18 16.27
CA MET A 1 -28.97 -20.89 15.58
C MET A 1 -27.55 -20.42 15.82
N ALA A 2 -26.58 -20.41 14.91
CA ALA A 2 -26.52 -20.74 13.50
C ALA A 2 -25.12 -21.35 13.27
N VAL A 3 -25.05 -22.57 12.74
CA VAL A 3 -23.81 -23.15 12.22
C VAL A 3 -23.35 -22.24 11.10
N ARG A 4 -22.25 -21.50 11.32
CA ARG A 4 -21.60 -20.69 10.29
C ARG A 4 -21.04 -21.67 9.26
N LEU A 5 -21.87 -22.02 8.28
CA LEU A 5 -21.49 -22.81 7.12
C LEU A 5 -20.37 -22.05 6.39
N LEU A 6 -19.12 -22.41 6.70
CA LEU A 6 -17.96 -21.99 5.94
C LEU A 6 -18.02 -22.68 4.57
N ARG A 7 -18.85 -22.14 3.68
CA ARG A 7 -18.72 -22.38 2.25
C ARG A 7 -17.33 -21.88 1.89
N ARG A 8 -16.36 -22.80 1.70
CA ARG A 8 -14.98 -22.45 1.36
C ARG A 8 -15.03 -21.54 0.14
N PRO A 9 -14.79 -20.22 0.28
CA PRO A 9 -14.71 -19.37 -0.89
C PRO A 9 -13.56 -19.90 -1.74
N GLN A 10 -13.65 -19.81 -3.07
CA GLN A 10 -12.54 -20.14 -3.96
C GLN A 10 -11.40 -19.15 -3.67
N SER A 11 -10.55 -19.49 -2.69
CA SER A 11 -9.66 -18.54 -2.00
C SER A 11 -8.78 -17.76 -2.98
N GLY A 12 -8.33 -18.41 -4.06
CA GLY A 12 -7.55 -17.78 -5.12
C GLY A 12 -8.30 -16.66 -5.85
N SER A 13 -9.57 -16.86 -6.22
CA SER A 13 -10.38 -15.83 -6.89
C SER A 13 -10.62 -14.60 -6.01
N PHE A 14 -10.76 -14.79 -4.70
CA PHE A 14 -10.88 -13.68 -3.74
C PHE A 14 -9.57 -12.92 -3.55
N ILE A 15 -8.43 -13.59 -3.50
CA ILE A 15 -7.12 -12.93 -3.39
C ILE A 15 -6.84 -12.10 -4.64
N ILE A 16 -7.06 -12.66 -5.84
CA ILE A 16 -6.82 -11.96 -7.11
C ILE A 16 -7.72 -10.74 -7.24
N SER A 17 -9.01 -10.87 -6.92
CA SER A 17 -9.95 -9.73 -7.00
C SER A 17 -9.62 -8.63 -6.00
N GLN A 18 -9.23 -8.97 -4.76
CA GLN A 18 -8.81 -7.97 -3.78
C GLN A 18 -7.52 -7.26 -4.20
N PHE A 19 -6.51 -8.01 -4.67
CA PHE A 19 -5.27 -7.44 -5.16
C PHE A 19 -5.51 -6.50 -6.35
N ALA A 20 -6.30 -6.94 -7.33
CA ALA A 20 -6.65 -6.11 -8.49
C ALA A 20 -7.43 -4.85 -8.06
N GLY A 21 -8.36 -4.98 -7.12
CA GLY A 21 -9.11 -3.84 -6.57
C GLY A 21 -8.19 -2.82 -5.90
N ALA A 22 -7.28 -3.26 -5.03
CA ALA A 22 -6.32 -2.40 -4.36
C ALA A 22 -5.38 -1.70 -5.36
N PHE A 23 -4.87 -2.44 -6.35
CA PHE A 23 -4.02 -1.88 -7.41
C PHE A 23 -4.75 -0.80 -8.24
N CYS A 24 -5.96 -1.09 -8.71
CA CYS A 24 -6.75 -0.14 -9.49
C CYS A 24 -7.12 1.10 -8.67
N ALA A 25 -7.45 0.94 -7.40
CA ALA A 25 -7.74 2.07 -6.51
C ALA A 25 -6.52 2.96 -6.30
N ALA A 26 -5.34 2.38 -6.05
CA ALA A 26 -4.08 3.13 -5.92
C ALA A 26 -3.75 3.89 -7.21
N ALA A 27 -3.89 3.26 -8.38
CA ALA A 27 -3.67 3.89 -9.68
C ALA A 27 -4.65 5.05 -9.93
N LEU A 28 -5.93 4.89 -9.57
CA LEU A 28 -6.93 5.94 -9.68
C LEU A 28 -6.59 7.13 -8.78
N VAL A 29 -6.26 6.89 -7.52
CA VAL A 29 -5.87 7.95 -6.57
C VAL A 29 -4.62 8.69 -7.08
N TYR A 30 -3.60 7.96 -7.54
CA TYR A 30 -2.42 8.57 -8.15
C TYR A 30 -2.78 9.44 -9.37
N GLY A 31 -3.67 8.96 -10.25
CA GLY A 31 -4.14 9.72 -11.41
C GLY A 31 -4.88 11.00 -11.04
N LEU A 32 -5.76 10.96 -10.04
CA LEU A 32 -6.51 12.13 -9.56
C LEU A 32 -5.60 13.18 -8.91
N TYR A 33 -4.53 12.76 -8.24
CA TYR A 33 -3.59 13.63 -7.54
C TYR A 33 -2.27 13.85 -8.31
N TYR A 34 -2.19 13.44 -9.59
CA TYR A 34 -0.94 13.35 -10.35
C TYR A 34 -0.10 14.62 -10.31
N ASN A 35 -0.71 15.78 -10.58
CA ASN A 35 0.02 17.06 -10.59
C ASN A 35 0.52 17.44 -9.20
N LEU A 36 -0.24 17.15 -8.14
CA LEU A 36 0.17 17.47 -6.76
C LEU A 36 1.41 16.67 -6.36
N PHE A 37 1.54 15.42 -6.80
CA PHE A 37 2.75 14.63 -6.58
C PHE A 37 3.97 15.25 -7.25
N LEU A 38 3.85 15.68 -8.51
CA LEU A 38 4.96 16.29 -9.24
C LEU A 38 5.39 17.63 -8.66
N ASP A 39 4.41 18.47 -8.29
CA ASP A 39 4.66 19.78 -7.69
C ASP A 39 5.33 19.63 -6.32
N TYR A 40 4.88 18.66 -5.51
CA TYR A 40 5.47 18.38 -4.21
C TYR A 40 6.92 17.90 -4.35
N GLU A 41 7.18 16.94 -5.24
CA GLU A 41 8.53 16.44 -5.51
C GLU A 41 9.47 17.55 -5.97
N THR A 42 9.01 18.41 -6.87
CA THR A 42 9.81 19.53 -7.37
C THR A 42 10.10 20.55 -6.27
N THR A 43 9.08 20.91 -5.48
CA THR A 43 9.18 21.91 -4.40
C THR A 43 10.11 21.45 -3.27
N HIS A 44 10.10 20.16 -2.96
CA HIS A 44 10.93 19.57 -1.90
C HIS A 44 12.25 18.99 -2.41
N HIS A 45 12.57 19.20 -3.70
CA HIS A 45 13.75 18.64 -4.37
C HIS A 45 13.88 17.12 -4.21
N MET A 46 12.76 16.41 -4.14
CA MET A 46 12.72 14.96 -3.95
C MET A 46 12.88 14.25 -5.28
N ILE A 47 13.84 13.33 -5.34
CA ILE A 47 14.04 12.46 -6.50
C ILE A 47 13.21 11.20 -6.30
N ARG A 48 12.23 10.93 -7.17
CA ARG A 48 11.41 9.71 -7.11
C ARG A 48 12.29 8.46 -7.19
N GLY A 49 12.09 7.54 -6.24
CA GLY A 49 12.90 6.33 -6.08
C GLY A 49 14.08 6.48 -5.10
N SER A 50 14.33 7.68 -4.57
CA SER A 50 15.27 7.90 -3.46
C SER A 50 14.68 7.43 -2.13
N VAL A 51 15.52 7.31 -1.10
CA VAL A 51 15.10 7.01 0.27
C VAL A 51 14.11 8.06 0.78
N GLU A 52 14.34 9.34 0.50
CA GLU A 52 13.43 10.43 0.89
C GLU A 52 12.05 10.28 0.25
N SER A 53 11.97 9.73 -0.97
CA SER A 53 10.68 9.50 -1.63
C SER A 53 9.81 8.39 -1.01
N LEU A 54 10.34 7.64 -0.03
CA LEU A 54 9.55 6.68 0.75
C LEU A 54 8.38 7.35 1.47
N ASP A 55 8.51 8.62 1.86
CA ASP A 55 7.43 9.37 2.49
C ASP A 55 6.22 9.52 1.57
N LEU A 56 6.44 9.75 0.27
CA LEU A 56 5.36 9.80 -0.74
C LEU A 56 4.86 8.40 -1.12
N ALA A 57 5.77 7.42 -1.21
CA ALA A 57 5.38 6.03 -1.45
C ALA A 57 4.48 5.48 -0.33
N GLY A 58 4.68 5.97 0.90
CA GLY A 58 3.88 5.67 2.09
C GLY A 58 2.38 5.97 1.98
N ILE A 59 1.97 6.79 1.00
CA ILE A 59 0.55 7.06 0.72
C ILE A 59 -0.17 5.79 0.21
N PHE A 60 0.55 4.89 -0.47
CA PHE A 60 -0.05 3.69 -1.11
C PHE A 60 0.15 2.40 -0.32
N SER A 61 1.22 2.31 0.47
CA SER A 61 1.54 1.12 1.27
C SER A 61 2.37 1.47 2.49
N THR A 62 2.47 0.55 3.44
CA THR A 62 3.18 0.76 4.70
C THR A 62 4.67 0.45 4.59
N TYR A 63 5.50 1.32 5.16
CA TYR A 63 6.93 1.12 5.33
C TYR A 63 7.28 1.11 6.83
N PRO A 64 8.25 0.29 7.27
CA PRO A 64 8.60 0.19 8.68
C PRO A 64 9.25 1.47 9.19
N ASN A 65 9.10 1.73 10.49
CA ASN A 65 9.81 2.82 11.14
C ASN A 65 11.35 2.63 11.00
N PRO A 66 12.14 3.69 10.74
CA PRO A 66 13.59 3.56 10.57
C PRO A 66 14.34 2.94 11.76
N HIS A 67 13.75 2.97 12.95
CA HIS A 67 14.33 2.44 14.18
C HIS A 67 14.00 0.96 14.45
N ILE A 68 13.16 0.33 13.63
CA ILE A 68 12.84 -1.10 13.75
C ILE A 68 13.42 -1.89 12.59
N ASN A 69 13.89 -3.10 12.89
CA ASN A 69 14.36 -4.03 11.88
C ASN A 69 13.20 -4.86 11.29
N PHE A 70 13.52 -5.67 10.28
CA PHE A 70 12.54 -6.51 9.59
C PHE A 70 11.78 -7.47 10.52
N VAL A 71 12.47 -8.12 11.47
CA VAL A 71 11.85 -9.09 12.39
C VAL A 71 10.89 -8.39 13.35
N GLN A 72 11.26 -7.20 13.82
CA GLN A 72 10.39 -6.38 14.67
C GLN A 72 9.15 -5.89 13.89
N ALA A 73 9.33 -5.40 12.66
CA ALA A 73 8.21 -4.99 11.81
C ALA A 73 7.26 -6.15 11.52
N PHE A 74 7.81 -7.34 11.25
CA PHE A 74 7.00 -8.55 11.09
C PHE A 74 6.23 -8.92 12.37
N ALA A 75 6.87 -8.84 13.54
CA ALA A 75 6.23 -9.14 14.82
C ALA A 75 5.10 -8.16 15.18
N VAL A 76 5.10 -6.93 14.64
CA VAL A 76 4.01 -5.94 14.84
C VAL A 76 2.75 -6.30 14.07
N GLU A 77 2.86 -6.93 12.91
CA GLU A 77 1.75 -7.23 11.98
C GLU A 77 1.25 -8.69 12.05
N MET A 78 1.79 -9.49 12.97
CA MET A 78 1.43 -10.90 13.25
C MET A 78 0.28 -11.02 14.25
#